data_AF-A0A440UUY5-F1
#
_entry.id   AF-A0A440UUY5-F1
#
_cell.length_a   1.000
_cell.length_b   1.000
_cell.length_c   1.000
_cell.angle_alpha   90.00
_cell.angle_beta   90.00
_cell.angle_gamma   90.00
#
_symmetry.space_group_name_H-M   'P 1'
#
loop_
_entity.id
_entity.type
_entity.pdbx_description
1 polymer ?
#
loop_
_entity_poly.entity_id
_entity_poly.type
_entity_poly.pdbx_seq_one_letter_code
_entity_poly.pdbx_strand_id
1 'polypeptide(L)' 'MNDMTSILSQPVARLGATTIRLGETLGFGALLLLTLFLALVIALWRAGKARAAAAAEA' A
#
# COMPACT_ATOMS: atom_id res chain seq x y z
N MET A 1 -10.68 1.83 26.49
CA MET A 1 -9.32 1.98 25.92
C MET A 1 -8.80 0.61 25.45
N ASN A 2 -9.42 -0.01 24.43
CA ASN A 2 -8.77 -0.97 23.50
C ASN A 2 -9.73 -1.50 22.40
N ASP A 3 -10.89 -0.87 22.19
CA ASP A 3 -11.99 -1.48 21.42
C ASP A 3 -11.67 -1.60 19.92
N MET A 4 -10.90 -0.65 19.38
CA MET A 4 -10.42 -0.71 17.99
C MET A 4 -9.47 -1.90 17.77
N THR A 5 -8.59 -2.17 18.73
CA THR A 5 -7.62 -3.27 18.68
C THR A 5 -8.30 -4.63 18.82
N SER A 6 -9.43 -4.67 19.55
CA SER A 6 -10.31 -5.84 19.63
C SER A 6 -10.95 -6.16 18.27
N ILE A 7 -11.44 -5.14 17.56
CA ILE A 7 -12.00 -5.29 16.19
C ILE A 7 -10.93 -5.77 15.20
N LEU A 8 -9.72 -5.20 15.24
CA LEU A 8 -8.62 -5.61 14.36
C LEU A 8 -8.13 -7.04 14.65
N SER A 9 -8.36 -7.54 15.86
CA SER A 9 -8.04 -8.91 16.26
C SER A 9 -9.11 -9.93 15.86
N GLN A 10 -10.23 -9.48 15.29
CA GLN A 10 -11.28 -10.39 14.87
C GLN A 10 -10.84 -11.22 13.65
N PRO A 11 -11.11 -12.53 13.67
CA PRO A 11 -10.78 -13.42 12.57
C PRO A 11 -11.71 -13.17 11.38
N VAL A 12 -11.13 -12.93 10.20
CA VAL A 12 -11.88 -12.68 8.96
C VAL A 12 -12.07 -13.95 8.15
N ALA A 13 -11.03 -14.77 8.08
CA ALA A 13 -11.06 -16.04 7.36
C ALA A 13 -10.19 -17.06 8.10
N ARG A 14 -10.70 -18.30 8.21
CA ARG A 14 -9.99 -19.42 8.81
C ARG A 14 -9.79 -20.50 7.75
N LEU A 15 -8.55 -20.61 7.27
CA LEU A 15 -8.12 -21.61 6.30
C LEU A 15 -7.56 -22.81 7.08
N GLY A 16 -8.45 -23.65 7.61
CA GLY A 16 -8.07 -24.81 8.43
C GLY A 16 -7.43 -24.40 9.77
N ALA A 17 -6.11 -24.62 9.89
CA ALA A 17 -5.33 -24.25 11.08
C ALA A 17 -4.90 -22.77 11.10
N THR A 18 -4.97 -22.08 9.96
CA THR A 18 -4.48 -20.70 9.82
C THR A 18 -5.64 -19.72 9.91
N THR A 19 -5.56 -18.78 10.85
CA THR A 19 -6.58 -17.74 11.05
C THR A 19 -6.01 -16.40 10.60
N ILE A 20 -6.59 -15.83 9.54
CA ILE A 20 -6.24 -14.48 9.05
C ILE A 20 -7.10 -13.47 9.81
N ARG A 21 -6.45 -12.55 10.50
CA ARG A 21 -7.10 -11.47 11.27
C ARG A 21 -7.36 -10.26 10.41
N LEU A 22 -8.39 -9.49 10.74
CA LEU A 22 -8.77 -8.27 10.03
C LEU A 22 -7.62 -7.26 9.95
N GLY A 23 -6.87 -7.11 11.03
CA GLY A 23 -5.71 -6.21 11.08
C GLY A 23 -4.58 -6.59 10.14
N GLU A 24 -4.33 -7.89 9.92
CA GLU A 24 -3.31 -8.36 8.97
C GLU A 24 -3.71 -8.06 7.53
N THR A 25 -4.97 -8.30 7.16
CA THR A 25 -5.49 -8.00 5.83
C THR A 25 -5.46 -6.49 5.55
N LEU A 26 -5.86 -5.67 6.53
CA LEU A 26 -5.81 -4.21 6.41
C LEU A 26 -4.37 -3.70 6.30
N GLY A 27 -3.47 -4.23 7.13
CA GLY A 27 -2.05 -3.87 7.10
C GLY A 27 -1.41 -4.19 5.75
N PHE A 28 -1.67 -5.39 5.21
CA PHE A 28 -1.18 -5.76 3.90
C PHE A 28 -1.76 -4.89 2.78
N GLY A 29 -3.06 -4.61 2.82
CA GLY A 29 -3.72 -3.71 1.86
C GLY A 29 -3.14 -2.31 1.88
N ALA A 30 -2.91 -1.75 3.07
CA ALA A 30 -2.28 -0.44 3.23
C ALA A 30 -0.85 -0.41 2.68
N LEU A 31 -0.06 -1.46 2.95
CA LEU A 31 1.32 -1.59 2.47
C LEU A 31 1.38 -1.71 0.94
N LEU A 32 0.47 -2.49 0.35
CA LEU A 32 0.34 -2.63 -1.10
C LEU A 32 0.00 -1.28 -1.76
N LEU A 33 -0.98 -0.55 -1.22
CA LEU A 33 -1.35 0.77 -1.72
C LEU A 33 -0.20 1.78 -1.60
N LEU A 34 0.51 1.79 -0.47
CA LEU A 34 1.70 2.63 -0.28
C LEU A 34 2.79 2.35 -1.31
N THR A 35 3.03 1.06 -1.58
CA THR A 35 4.01 0.63 -2.58
C THR A 35 3.61 1.10 -3.98
N LEU A 36 2.33 0.94 -4.34
CA LEU A 36 1.81 1.36 -5.64
C LEU A 36 1.84 2.89 -5.80
N PHE A 37 1.52 3.62 -4.73
CA PHE A 37 1.63 5.07 -4.69
C PHE A 37 3.08 5.53 -4.88
N LEU A 38 4.04 4.91 -4.19
CA LEU A 38 5.45 5.26 -4.34
C LEU A 38 5.95 4.94 -5.76
N ALA A 39 5.55 3.80 -6.32
CA ALA A 39 5.86 3.45 -7.71
C ALA A 39 5.29 4.50 -8.69
N LEU A 40 4.08 5.00 -8.44
CA LEU A 40 3.47 6.06 -9.24
C LEU A 40 4.26 7.36 -9.13
N VAL A 41 4.64 7.79 -7.93
CA VAL A 41 5.46 8.99 -7.71
C VAL A 41 6.79 8.87 -8.45
N ILE A 42 7.45 7.71 -8.38
CA ILE A 42 8.71 7.45 -9.09
C ILE A 42 8.49 7.49 -10.61
N ALA A 43 7.43 6.86 -11.11
CA ALA A 43 7.10 6.85 -12.53
C ALA A 43 6.82 8.27 -13.05
N LEU A 44 6.07 9.07 -12.29
CA LEU A 44 5.76 10.45 -12.61
C LEU A 44 7.02 11.33 -12.61
N TRP A 45 7.89 11.17 -11.61
CA TRP A 45 9.17 11.86 -11.58
C TRP A 45 10.01 11.49 -12.80
N ARG A 46 10.12 10.20 -13.13
CA ARG A 46 10.86 9.76 -14.32
C ARG A 46 10.29 10.37 -15.61
N ALA A 47 8.96 10.37 -15.76
CA ALA A 47 8.30 10.96 -16.91
C ALA A 47 8.50 12.48 -17.00
N GLY A 48 8.40 13.18 -15.86
CA GLY A 48 8.61 14.63 -15.77
C GLY A 48 10.06 15.02 -16.07
N LYS A 49 11.03 14.27 -15.55
CA LYS A 49 12.46 14.49 -15.83
C LYS A 49 12.78 14.32 -17.32
N ALA A 50 12.19 13.31 -17.98
CA ALA A 50 12.36 13.11 -19.42
C ALA A 50 11.82 14.30 -20.22
N ARG A 51 10.66 14.86 -19.83
CA ARG A 51 10.12 16.06 -20.49
C ARG A 51 10.95 17.32 -20.20
N ALA A 52 11.45 17.48 -18.98
CA ALA A 52 12.31 18.61 -18.63
C ALA A 52 13.64 18.59 -19.40
N ALA A 53 14.23 17.40 -19.60
CA ALA A 53 15.43 17.25 -20.41
C ALA A 53 15.18 17.61 -21.89
N ALA A 54 14.07 17.14 -22.47
CA ALA A 54 13.71 17.49 -23.85
C ALA A 54 13.43 18.99 -24.05
N ALA A 55 12.89 19.67 -23.04
CA ALA A 55 12.67 21.12 -23.06
C ALA A 55 13.95 21.94 -22.82
N ALA A 56 15.00 21.35 -22.24
CA ALA A 56 16.28 22.00 -22.03
C ALA A 56 17.21 21.94 -23.27
N GLU A 57 16.96 21.01 -24.19
CA GLU A 57 17.71 20.88 -25.45
C GLU A 57 17.04 21.61 -26.64
N ALA A 58 15.83 22.16 -26.44
CA ALA A 58 15.10 22.96 -27.43
C ALA A 58 15.34 24.46 -27.21
#